data_AF-A0A6J4QJX2-F1
#
_entry.id   AF-A0A6J4QJX2-F1
#
_cell.length_a   1.000
_cell.length_b   1.000
_cell.length_c   1.000
_cell.angle_alpha   90.00
_cell.angle_beta   90.00
_cell.angle_gamma   90.00
#
_symmetry.space_group_name_H-M   'P 1'
#
loop_
_entity.id
_entity.type
_entity.pdbx_description
1 polymer ?
#
loop_
_entity_poly.entity_id
_entity_poly.type
_entity_poly.pdbx_seq_one_letter_code
_entity_poly.pdbx_strand_id
1 'polypeptide(L)'
;MAGGSFLDQIDARKGRWRDASSEAKGISPAYYRTGRGRDALEVAYATAAGRPSATALREVWKQRHGRPAAPLLIVVGYPTDRPRRASVCGPAREDPPVVYRRRSCRCS
;
A
#
# COMPACT_ATOMS: atom_id res chain seq x y z
N MET A 1 -10.91 6.47 -27.16
CA MET A 1 -9.92 5.48 -26.65
C MET A 1 -10.05 5.42 -25.14
N ALA A 2 -10.68 4.36 -24.62
CA ALA A 2 -10.84 4.16 -23.19
C ALA A 2 -9.47 3.87 -22.57
N GLY A 3 -8.92 4.85 -21.85
CA GLY A 3 -7.74 4.66 -21.02
C GLY A 3 -8.12 3.80 -19.82
N GLY A 4 -8.12 2.47 -20.00
CA GLY A 4 -8.29 1.53 -18.89
C GLY A 4 -7.23 1.84 -17.82
N SER A 5 -7.67 2.04 -16.59
CA SER A 5 -6.72 2.24 -15.49
C SER A 5 -5.84 0.98 -15.43
N PHE A 6 -4.53 1.16 -15.22
CA PHE A 6 -3.57 0.07 -15.07
C PHE A 6 -4.03 -0.99 -14.05
N LEU A 7 -4.85 -0.58 -13.07
CA LEU A 7 -5.39 -1.46 -12.02
C LEU A 7 -6.69 -2.17 -12.41
N ASP A 8 -7.39 -1.74 -13.47
CA ASP A 8 -8.66 -2.35 -13.89
C ASP A 8 -8.43 -3.69 -14.63
N GLN A 9 -7.21 -3.90 -15.12
CA GLN A 9 -6.80 -5.13 -15.81
C GLN A 9 -6.24 -6.19 -14.86
N ILE A 10 -6.06 -5.85 -13.57
CA ILE A 10 -5.49 -6.77 -12.58
C ILE A 10 -6.61 -7.50 -11.86
N ASP A 11 -6.62 -8.82 -12.03
CA ASP A 11 -7.56 -9.73 -11.39
C ASP A 11 -7.18 -10.00 -9.91
N ALA A 12 -7.34 -8.97 -9.08
CA ALA A 12 -7.06 -9.00 -7.65
C ALA A 12 -8.33 -8.79 -6.81
N ARG A 13 -8.54 -9.68 -5.83
CA ARG A 13 -9.70 -9.59 -4.93
C ARG A 13 -9.55 -8.37 -4.02
N LYS A 14 -10.52 -7.46 -4.07
CA LYS A 14 -10.56 -6.28 -3.20
C LYS A 14 -11.36 -6.58 -1.93
N GLY A 15 -10.82 -6.21 -0.78
CA GLY A 15 -11.51 -6.27 0.51
C GLY A 15 -11.39 -4.95 1.27
N ARG A 16 -12.23 -4.76 2.28
CA ARG A 16 -12.15 -3.59 3.17
C ARG A 16 -11.18 -3.89 4.31
N TRP A 17 -10.20 -3.02 4.52
CA TRP A 17 -9.36 -3.06 5.70
C TRP A 17 -10.02 -2.22 6.79
N ARG A 18 -10.32 -2.84 7.94
CA ARG A 18 -10.70 -2.15 9.18
C ARG A 18 -9.75 -2.62 10.28
N ASP A 19 -9.14 -1.69 10.99
CA ASP A 19 -8.24 -2.00 12.08
C ASP A 19 -8.11 -0.78 13.02
N ALA A 20 -8.72 -0.89 14.20
CA ALA A 20 -8.69 0.18 15.20
C ALA A 20 -7.26 0.46 15.72
N SER A 21 -6.37 -0.55 15.69
CA SER A 21 -5.00 -0.39 16.16
C SER A 21 -4.14 0.43 15.19
N SER A 22 -4.45 0.37 13.89
CA SER A 22 -3.89 1.27 12.88
C SER A 22 -4.37 2.71 13.06
N GLU A 23 -5.66 2.89 13.32
CA GLU A 23 -6.27 4.22 13.52
C GLU A 23 -5.67 4.92 14.73
N ALA A 24 -5.45 4.19 15.83
CA ALA A 24 -4.77 4.71 17.03
C ALA A 24 -3.33 5.20 16.76
N LYS A 25 -2.71 4.78 15.65
CA LYS A 25 -1.37 5.20 15.21
C LYS A 25 -1.40 6.30 14.15
N GLY A 26 -2.57 6.90 13.89
CA GLY A 26 -2.74 7.94 12.88
C GLY A 26 -2.72 7.41 11.44
N ILE A 27 -2.91 6.11 11.25
CA ILE A 27 -3.00 5.45 9.95
C ILE A 27 -4.45 5.04 9.73
N SER A 28 -5.13 5.67 8.79
CA SER A 28 -6.53 5.41 8.44
C SER A 28 -6.62 4.30 7.37
N PRO A 29 -7.09 3.09 7.72
CA PRO A 29 -7.22 1.97 6.79
C PRO A 29 -8.26 2.24 5.71
N ALA A 30 -7.99 1.83 4.47
CA ALA A 30 -8.94 1.99 3.37
C ALA A 30 -9.37 0.63 2.79
N TYR A 31 -8.46 -0.06 2.10
CA TYR A 31 -8.77 -1.33 1.43
C TYR A 31 -7.51 -2.18 1.29
N TYR A 32 -7.69 -3.46 0.99
CA TYR A 32 -6.60 -4.33 0.58
C TYR A 32 -6.95 -5.05 -0.72
N ARG A 33 -5.93 -5.50 -1.44
CA ARG A 33 -6.04 -6.32 -2.63
C ARG A 33 -5.17 -7.55 -2.48
N THR A 34 -5.72 -8.73 -2.72
CA THR A 34 -4.97 -9.99 -2.77
C THR A 34 -4.91 -10.49 -4.19
N GLY A 35 -3.73 -10.96 -4.63
CA GLY A 35 -3.60 -11.72 -5.86
C GLY A 35 -4.33 -13.08 -5.76
N ARG A 36 -4.28 -13.87 -6.85
CA ARG A 36 -4.80 -15.24 -6.87
C ARG A 36 -3.71 -16.25 -6.52
N GLY A 37 -4.07 -17.31 -5.80
CA GLY A 37 -3.16 -18.41 -5.44
C GLY A 37 -2.93 -18.55 -3.93
N ARG A 38 -2.27 -19.63 -3.54
CA ARG A 38 -2.05 -20.03 -2.13
C ARG A 38 -1.11 -19.07 -1.37
N ASP A 39 -0.13 -18.51 -2.07
CA ASP A 39 0.90 -17.60 -1.54
C ASP A 39 0.87 -16.24 -2.22
N ALA A 40 -0.33 -15.78 -2.60
CA ALA A 40 -0.50 -14.56 -3.36
C ALA A 40 -0.22 -13.30 -2.51
N LEU A 41 0.47 -12.32 -3.11
CA LEU A 41 0.75 -11.04 -2.46
C LEU A 41 -0.53 -10.32 -2.04
N GLU A 42 -0.58 -9.89 -0.79
CA GLU A 42 -1.54 -8.93 -0.29
C GLU A 42 -0.95 -7.52 -0.29
N VAL A 43 -1.70 -6.56 -0.84
CA VAL A 43 -1.38 -5.12 -0.78
C VAL A 43 -2.47 -4.41 0.00
N ALA A 44 -2.14 -3.92 1.19
CA ALA A 44 -3.03 -3.13 2.03
C ALA A 44 -2.73 -1.63 1.89
N TYR A 45 -3.77 -0.83 1.65
CA TYR A 45 -3.70 0.60 1.44
C TYR A 45 -4.38 1.37 2.58
N ALA A 46 -3.69 2.39 3.07
CA ALA A 46 -4.17 3.32 4.07
C ALA A 46 -3.69 4.75 3.77
N THR A 47 -4.22 5.71 4.52
CA THR A 47 -3.81 7.12 4.45
C THR A 47 -3.40 7.64 5.82
N ALA A 48 -2.54 8.64 5.88
CA ALA A 48 -2.19 9.35 7.10
C ALA A 48 -2.18 10.87 6.85
N ALA A 49 -2.40 11.67 7.89
CA ALA A 49 -2.39 13.14 7.79
C ALA A 49 -0.99 13.73 7.54
N GLY A 50 0.06 12.96 7.84
CA GLY A 50 1.46 13.33 7.60
C GLY A 50 2.31 12.07 7.42
N ARG A 51 3.63 12.24 7.31
CA ARG A 51 4.54 11.09 7.14
C ARG A 51 4.43 10.15 8.35
N PRO A 52 3.96 8.90 8.18
CA PRO A 52 3.93 7.94 9.27
C PRO A 52 5.34 7.59 9.71
N SER A 53 5.55 7.39 11.01
CA SER A 53 6.83 6.92 11.53
C SER A 53 7.10 5.49 11.08
N ALA A 54 8.37 5.15 10.87
CA ALA A 54 8.76 3.82 10.42
C ALA A 54 8.38 2.75 11.46
N THR A 55 8.52 3.08 12.75
CA THR A 55 8.07 2.24 13.88
C THR A 55 6.56 1.97 13.84
N ALA A 56 5.73 3.00 13.65
CA ALA A 56 4.28 2.83 13.59
C ALA A 56 3.86 1.94 12.41
N LEU A 57 4.45 2.17 11.24
CA LEU A 57 4.27 1.32 10.06
C LEU A 57 4.66 -0.14 10.31
N ARG A 58 5.80 -0.36 10.97
CA ARG A 58 6.30 -1.70 11.30
C ARG A 58 5.35 -2.42 12.26
N GLU A 59 4.80 -1.72 13.25
CA GLU A 59 3.86 -2.29 14.21
C GLU A 59 2.55 -2.68 13.53
N VAL A 60 1.98 -1.78 12.72
CA VAL A 60 0.79 -2.09 11.92
C VAL A 60 1.04 -3.28 11.00
N TRP A 61 2.20 -3.33 10.34
CA TRP A 61 2.57 -4.46 9.49
C TRP A 61 2.66 -5.76 10.27
N LYS A 62 3.30 -5.78 11.44
CA LYS A 62 3.41 -6.99 12.29
C LYS A 62 2.04 -7.47 12.76
N GLN A 63 1.19 -6.54 13.21
CA GLN A 63 -0.17 -6.83 13.68
C GLN A 63 -1.03 -7.41 12.56
N ARG A 64 -0.98 -6.79 11.37
CA ARG A 64 -1.75 -7.25 10.22
C ARG A 64 -1.21 -8.55 9.63
N HIS A 65 0.10 -8.71 9.55
CA HIS A 65 0.71 -9.93 9.04
C HIS A 65 0.21 -11.08 9.92
N GLY A 66 0.54 -11.16 11.21
CA GLY A 66 -0.04 -12.22 12.06
C GLY A 66 0.42 -13.65 11.75
N ARG A 67 1.47 -13.82 10.90
CA ARG A 67 2.15 -15.08 10.46
C ARG A 67 1.55 -15.90 9.28
N PRO A 68 0.92 -15.33 8.25
CA PRO A 68 0.52 -16.04 7.04
C PRO A 68 1.74 -16.36 6.19
N ALA A 69 1.64 -17.42 5.40
CA ALA A 69 2.63 -17.78 4.38
C ALA A 69 2.67 -16.76 3.23
N ALA A 70 1.57 -16.05 3.00
CA ALA A 70 1.44 -15.06 1.95
C ALA A 70 2.15 -13.73 2.30
N PRO A 71 2.93 -13.14 1.37
CA PRO A 71 3.59 -11.87 1.61
C PRO A 71 2.58 -10.72 1.71
N LEU A 72 2.82 -9.80 2.64
CA LEU A 72 2.01 -8.59 2.87
C LEU A 72 2.82 -7.32 2.63
N LEU A 73 2.27 -6.42 1.82
CA LEU A 73 2.77 -5.07 1.60
C LEU A 73 1.77 -4.04 2.11
N ILE A 74 2.19 -3.12 2.97
CA ILE A 74 1.40 -1.97 3.40
C ILE A 74 1.88 -0.73 2.69
N VAL A 75 0.94 0.04 2.13
CA VAL A 75 1.17 1.33 1.47
C VAL A 75 0.35 2.40 2.19
N VAL A 76 1.03 3.40 2.75
CA VAL A 76 0.39 4.54 3.42
C VAL A 76 0.64 5.80 2.62
N GLY A 77 -0.41 6.35 2.03
CA GLY A 77 -0.36 7.65 1.36
C GLY A 77 -0.47 8.80 2.35
N TYR A 78 0.34 9.85 2.18
CA TYR A 78 0.27 11.05 3.03
C TYR A 78 0.48 12.33 2.21
N PRO A 79 -0.12 13.47 2.62
CA PRO A 79 0.03 14.74 1.92
C PRO A 79 1.45 15.30 2.09
N THR A 80 1.87 16.04 1.07
CA THR A 80 3.15 16.76 0.96
C THR A 80 2.98 17.83 -0.12
N ASP A 81 3.77 18.90 -0.05
CA ASP A 81 3.62 20.11 -0.88
C ASP A 81 3.61 19.86 -2.40
N ARG A 82 4.21 18.75 -2.87
CA ARG A 82 4.01 18.04 -4.16
C ARG A 82 5.22 17.12 -4.44
N PRO A 83 5.06 15.96 -5.10
CA PRO A 83 3.85 15.15 -5.30
C PRO A 83 3.46 14.33 -4.06
N ARG A 84 2.23 13.78 -4.01
CA ARG A 84 1.77 12.87 -2.93
C ARG A 84 2.80 11.76 -2.72
N ARG A 85 3.27 11.60 -1.48
CA ARG A 85 4.22 10.57 -1.09
C ARG A 85 3.49 9.38 -0.50
N ALA A 86 4.14 8.24 -0.59
CA ALA A 86 3.72 7.03 0.10
C ALA A 86 4.90 6.46 0.89
N SER A 87 4.61 5.91 2.05
CA SER A 87 5.52 5.05 2.79
C SER A 87 5.10 3.60 2.55
N VAL A 88 6.06 2.71 2.37
CA VAL A 88 5.81 1.30 2.08
C VAL A 88 6.50 0.43 3.13
N CYS A 89 5.83 -0.62 3.61
CA CYS A 89 6.39 -1.58 4.56
C CYS A 89 6.03 -3.01 4.14
N GLY A 90 7.01 -3.91 4.14
CA GLY A 90 6.85 -5.30 3.72
C GLY A 90 7.84 -6.25 4.42
N PRO A 91 7.88 -7.54 4.00
CA PRO A 91 8.73 -8.56 4.61
C PRO A 91 10.24 -8.33 4.37
N ALA A 92 10.61 -7.74 3.23
CA ALA A 92 11.94 -7.21 3.00
C ALA A 92 12.03 -5.80 3.57
N ARG A 93 13.16 -5.49 4.20
CA ARG A 93 13.53 -4.26 4.92
C ARG A 93 12.93 -2.97 4.35
N GLU A 94 12.75 -1.99 5.24
CA GLU A 94 12.16 -0.63 5.16
C GLU A 94 12.24 0.20 3.85
N ASP A 95 12.95 -0.25 2.81
CA ASP A 95 13.12 0.47 1.55
C ASP A 95 12.95 -0.49 0.36
N PRO A 96 11.71 -0.88 0.02
CA PRO A 96 11.46 -1.68 -1.18
C PRO A 96 11.76 -0.83 -2.43
N PRO A 97 12.36 -1.40 -3.48
CA PRO A 97 12.65 -0.67 -4.71
C PRO A 97 11.35 -0.12 -5.31
N VAL A 98 11.20 1.21 -5.30
CA VAL A 98 10.03 1.90 -5.85
C VAL A 98 10.21 2.06 -7.36
N VAL A 99 9.45 1.30 -8.15
CA VAL A 99 9.41 1.45 -9.61
C VAL A 99 8.37 2.51 -9.97
N TYR A 100 8.79 3.64 -10.55
CA TYR A 100 7.90 4.64 -11.12
C TYR A 100 7.89 4.56 -12.65
N ARG A 101 6.70 4.55 -13.26
CA ARG A 101 6.58 4.75 -14.72
C ARG A 101 6.52 6.25 -14.99
N ARG A 102 7.58 6.85 -15.54
CA ARG A 102 7.47 8.19 -16.14
C ARG A 102 6.50 8.09 -17.30
N ARG A 103 5.40 8.83 -17.27
CA ARG A 103 4.69 9.14 -18.51
C ARG A 103 5.63 10.03 -19.31
N SER A 104 6.03 9.60 -20.50
CA SER A 104 6.61 10.50 -21.47
C SER A 104 5.53 11.53 -21.82
N CYS A 105 5.63 12.73 -21.25
CA CYS A 105 4.98 13.89 -21.85
C CYS A 105 5.70 14.12 -23.18
N ARG A 106 5.14 13.60 -24.28
CA ARG A 106 5.42 14.17 -25.60
C ARG A 106 4.63 15.47 -25.65
N CYS A 107 5.32 16.59 -25.48
CA CYS A 107 4.83 17.84 -26.01
C CYS A 107 4.81 17.69 -27.54
N SER A 108 3.65 17.86 -28.14
CA SER A 108 3.45 18.00 -29.58
C SER A 108 2.86 19.37 -29.80
#